data_AF-A0A818A3Q3-F1
#
_entry.id   AF-A0A818A3Q3-F1
#
_cell.length_a   1.000
_cell.length_b   1.000
_cell.length_c   1.000
_cell.angle_alpha   90.00
_cell.angle_beta   90.00
_cell.angle_gamma   90.00
#
_symmetry.space_group_name_H-M   'P 1'
#
loop_
_entity.id
_entity.type
_entity.pdbx_description
1 polymer ?
#
loop_
_entity_poly.entity_id
_entity_poly.type
_entity_poly.pdbx_seq_one_letter_code
_entity_poly.pdbx_strand_id
1 'polypeptide(L)'
;MLLNSSSNFLQLHILSTLATAVNQCDYRQLVQIQQVLLQYLPPEGTFRSDMKSQLLETIKPMLLFSINGIVENTFWWRDVESKFFNSLSGIAQYRLSGLYIIRNRRLFKQFEDYRSKLGQDAQLLFVYHGSSRECLRSIAENGFLEPKELRQMLSANLESHNIKILDSGYFGRGIYQGFAADYAIHYAEFYKHSDEIMLSAVLPGRSYVVKKDGEKFGRQCEPGFNSHISPEVKEIVLFQSAQILPMFIIRFVRVPNAQIVEEKP
;
A
#
# COMPACT_ATOMS: atom_id res chain seq x y z
N MET A 1 -32.10 23.45 -12.85
CA MET A 1 -33.56 23.67 -12.90
C MET A 1 -34.40 22.46 -12.49
N LEU A 2 -33.82 21.26 -12.27
CA LEU A 2 -34.56 20.02 -11.95
C LEU A 2 -34.80 19.74 -10.44
N LEU A 3 -34.40 20.63 -9.53
CA LEU A 3 -34.36 20.37 -8.07
C LEU A 3 -35.53 20.97 -7.27
N ASN A 4 -36.72 21.05 -7.87
CA ASN A 4 -37.95 21.58 -7.24
C ASN A 4 -39.12 20.56 -7.23
N SER A 5 -38.87 19.28 -7.43
CA SER A 5 -39.91 18.24 -7.45
C SER A 5 -40.17 17.64 -6.06
N SER A 6 -41.42 17.65 -5.63
CA SER A 6 -41.94 17.04 -4.38
C SER A 6 -42.24 15.54 -4.49
N SER A 7 -41.92 14.90 -5.62
CA SER A 7 -42.23 13.48 -5.84
C SER A 7 -41.03 12.58 -5.52
N ASN A 8 -41.18 11.71 -4.50
CA ASN A 8 -40.20 10.69 -4.11
C ASN A 8 -39.75 9.80 -5.29
N PHE A 9 -40.63 9.57 -6.27
CA PHE A 9 -40.30 8.79 -7.47
C PHE A 9 -39.28 9.50 -8.37
N LEU A 10 -39.48 10.80 -8.62
CA LEU A 10 -38.54 11.59 -9.42
C LEU A 10 -37.19 11.72 -8.70
N GLN A 11 -37.23 11.83 -7.37
CA GLN A 11 -36.04 11.92 -6.52
C GLN A 11 -35.22 10.63 -6.56
N LEU A 12 -35.85 9.46 -6.43
CA LEU A 12 -35.18 8.16 -6.56
C LEU A 12 -34.60 7.95 -7.96
N HIS A 13 -35.32 8.37 -9.01
CA HIS A 13 -34.83 8.23 -10.38
C HIS A 13 -33.64 9.16 -10.67
N ILE A 14 -33.67 10.39 -10.13
CA ILE A 14 -32.54 11.33 -10.22
C ILE A 14 -31.33 10.78 -9.46
N LEU A 15 -31.51 10.24 -8.25
CA LEU A 15 -30.43 9.64 -7.46
C LEU A 15 -29.86 8.38 -8.14
N SER A 16 -30.71 7.51 -8.70
CA SER A 16 -30.27 6.33 -9.45
C SER A 16 -29.52 6.71 -10.73
N THR A 17 -30.01 7.71 -11.46
CA THR A 17 -29.35 8.21 -12.68
C THR A 17 -28.03 8.89 -12.35
N LEU A 18 -27.99 9.69 -11.28
CA LEU A 18 -26.76 10.32 -10.79
C LEU A 18 -25.77 9.30 -10.27
N ALA A 19 -26.19 8.27 -9.53
CA ALA A 19 -25.31 7.18 -9.10
C ALA A 19 -24.74 6.41 -10.30
N THR A 20 -25.56 6.16 -11.31
CA THR A 20 -25.10 5.54 -12.58
C THR A 20 -24.12 6.44 -13.32
N ALA A 21 -24.37 7.74 -13.39
CA ALA A 21 -23.47 8.71 -14.02
C ALA A 21 -22.16 8.88 -13.23
N VAL A 22 -22.21 8.93 -11.91
CA VAL A 22 -21.05 8.96 -10.99
C VAL A 22 -20.18 7.71 -11.18
N ASN A 23 -20.78 6.54 -11.41
CA ASN A 23 -20.04 5.31 -11.73
C ASN A 23 -19.34 5.33 -13.09
N GLN A 24 -19.72 6.26 -13.98
CA GLN A 24 -19.10 6.44 -15.30
C GLN A 24 -18.08 7.61 -15.30
N CYS A 25 -18.06 8.42 -14.24
CA CYS A 25 -17.11 9.52 -14.10
C CYS A 25 -15.70 9.01 -13.80
N ASP A 26 -14.70 9.64 -14.41
CA ASP A 26 -13.32 9.47 -13.99
C ASP A 26 -13.05 10.17 -12.65
N TYR A 27 -11.89 9.87 -12.08
CA TYR A 27 -11.49 10.39 -10.78
C TYR A 27 -11.48 11.93 -10.70
N ARG A 28 -11.03 12.62 -11.76
CA ARG A 28 -10.93 14.08 -11.79
C ARG A 28 -12.32 14.71 -11.81
N GLN A 29 -13.25 14.10 -12.56
CA GLN A 29 -14.65 14.51 -12.61
C GLN A 29 -15.32 14.32 -11.24
N LEU A 30 -15.07 13.20 -10.55
CA LEU A 30 -15.60 12.95 -9.21
C LEU A 30 -15.13 13.98 -8.18
N VAL A 31 -13.85 14.37 -8.19
CA VAL A 31 -13.32 15.42 -7.32
C VAL A 31 -13.98 16.77 -7.58
N GLN A 32 -14.15 17.14 -8.85
CA GLN A 32 -14.81 18.40 -9.22
C GLN A 32 -16.27 18.41 -8.74
N ILE A 33 -16.99 17.30 -8.90
CA ILE A 33 -18.37 17.15 -8.41
C ILE A 33 -18.41 17.28 -6.88
N GLN A 34 -17.48 16.63 -6.15
CA GLN A 34 -17.40 16.74 -4.70
C GLN A 34 -17.12 18.17 -4.22
N GLN A 35 -16.19 18.88 -4.86
CA GLN A 35 -15.86 20.28 -4.53
C GLN A 35 -17.08 21.19 -4.73
N VAL A 36 -17.80 21.02 -5.84
CA VAL A 36 -19.04 21.77 -6.11
C VAL A 36 -20.12 21.45 -5.07
N LEU A 37 -20.29 20.19 -4.69
CA LEU A 37 -21.26 19.79 -3.66
C LEU A 37 -20.89 20.32 -2.26
N LEU A 38 -19.61 20.39 -1.92
CA LEU A 38 -19.15 20.96 -0.65
C LEU A 38 -19.40 22.47 -0.57
N GLN A 39 -19.18 23.19 -1.68
CA GLN A 39 -19.45 24.62 -1.80
C GLN A 39 -20.95 24.95 -1.89
N TYR A 40 -21.78 23.98 -2.27
CA TYR A 40 -23.23 24.13 -2.28
C TYR A 40 -23.79 24.06 -0.85
N LEU A 41 -24.34 25.15 -0.33
CA LEU A 41 -24.88 25.25 1.03
C LEU A 41 -26.42 25.36 1.00
N PRO A 42 -27.16 24.23 0.86
CA PRO A 42 -28.61 24.27 0.94
C PRO A 42 -29.06 24.54 2.38
N PRO A 43 -30.25 25.16 2.58
CA PRO A 43 -30.82 25.32 3.92
C PRO A 43 -31.03 23.95 4.59
N GLU A 44 -30.75 23.89 5.89
CA GLU A 44 -30.92 22.68 6.70
C GLU A 44 -32.38 22.19 6.71
N GLY A 45 -32.56 20.88 6.86
CA GLY A 45 -33.89 20.25 6.87
C GLY A 45 -34.62 20.26 5.51
N THR A 46 -33.95 20.69 4.43
CA THR A 46 -34.52 20.61 3.08
C THR A 46 -34.11 19.33 2.38
N PHE A 47 -34.95 18.87 1.45
CA PHE A 47 -34.63 17.77 0.53
C PHE A 47 -33.28 17.96 -0.17
N ARG A 48 -32.87 19.20 -0.46
CA ARG A 48 -31.58 19.51 -1.09
C ARG A 48 -30.40 19.26 -0.15
N SER A 49 -30.57 19.47 1.15
CA SER A 49 -29.60 19.11 2.18
C SER A 49 -29.47 17.60 2.32
N ASP A 50 -30.59 16.89 2.33
CA ASP A 50 -30.61 15.42 2.40
C ASP A 50 -29.99 14.78 1.15
N MET A 51 -30.36 15.30 -0.03
CA MET A 51 -29.82 14.84 -1.31
C MET A 51 -28.33 15.19 -1.45
N LYS A 52 -27.87 16.37 -0.99
CA LYS A 52 -26.44 16.68 -0.90
C LYS A 52 -25.73 15.66 -0.02
N SER A 53 -26.30 15.34 1.13
CA SER A 53 -25.73 14.35 2.05
C SER A 53 -25.66 12.98 1.41
N GLN A 54 -26.75 12.49 0.81
CA GLN A 54 -26.79 11.21 0.10
C GLN A 54 -25.85 11.15 -1.11
N LEU A 55 -25.72 12.22 -1.87
CA LEU A 55 -24.75 12.30 -2.98
C LEU A 55 -23.33 12.32 -2.46
N LEU A 56 -23.04 13.07 -1.39
CA LEU A 56 -21.74 13.02 -0.70
C LEU A 56 -21.48 11.65 -0.06
N GLU A 57 -22.52 10.89 0.31
CA GLU A 57 -22.43 9.49 0.75
C GLU A 57 -22.26 8.50 -0.40
N THR A 58 -22.84 8.77 -1.56
CA THR A 58 -22.65 7.95 -2.77
C THR A 58 -21.26 8.20 -3.35
N ILE A 59 -20.77 9.44 -3.20
CA ILE A 59 -19.42 9.89 -3.50
C ILE A 59 -18.51 9.69 -2.27
N LYS A 60 -19.00 9.12 -1.14
CA LYS A 60 -18.15 8.86 0.04
C LYS A 60 -17.01 8.00 -0.49
N PRO A 61 -15.76 8.41 -0.25
CA PRO A 61 -14.65 7.64 -0.72
C PRO A 61 -14.72 6.28 -0.02
N MET A 62 -15.04 5.24 -0.78
CA MET A 62 -14.34 3.97 -0.62
C MET A 62 -12.87 4.38 -0.59
N LEU A 63 -12.20 4.39 0.57
CA LEU A 63 -10.89 5.04 0.81
C LEU A 63 -10.00 4.94 -0.43
N LEU A 64 -10.00 6.00 -1.23
CA LEU A 64 -9.30 6.13 -2.50
C LEU A 64 -8.77 7.55 -2.49
N PHE A 65 -7.52 7.66 -2.06
CA PHE A 65 -6.77 8.89 -2.20
C PHE A 65 -6.90 9.44 -3.62
N SER A 66 -7.11 10.75 -3.76
CA SER A 66 -6.96 11.37 -5.08
C SER A 66 -5.56 11.24 -5.54
N ILE A 67 -5.39 10.64 -6.71
CA ILE A 67 -4.16 10.69 -7.49
C ILE A 67 -3.70 12.16 -7.67
N ASN A 68 -4.61 13.15 -7.73
CA ASN A 68 -4.25 14.58 -7.80
C ASN A 68 -3.92 15.22 -6.44
N GLY A 69 -4.66 14.90 -5.36
CA GLY A 69 -4.29 15.34 -4.00
C GLY A 69 -3.04 14.64 -3.45
N ILE A 70 -2.60 13.55 -4.08
CA ILE A 70 -1.29 12.92 -3.89
C ILE A 70 -0.15 13.71 -4.58
N VAL A 71 -0.40 14.35 -5.74
CA VAL A 71 0.63 15.17 -6.43
C VAL A 71 0.73 16.57 -5.84
N GLU A 72 -0.40 17.16 -5.43
CA GLU A 72 -0.47 18.57 -5.06
C GLU A 72 -0.11 18.87 -3.60
N ASN A 73 0.06 17.85 -2.74
CA ASN A 73 0.36 18.02 -1.32
C ASN A 73 1.81 17.65 -0.95
N THR A 74 2.55 18.63 -0.43
CA THR A 74 3.80 18.46 0.34
C THR A 74 3.63 17.63 1.62
N PHE A 75 2.40 17.25 1.96
CA PHE A 75 2.03 16.43 3.11
C PHE A 75 2.52 14.97 3.01
N TRP A 76 2.55 14.35 1.81
CA TRP A 76 3.03 12.97 1.67
C TRP A 76 4.53 12.85 1.87
N TRP A 77 5.30 13.84 1.42
CA TRP A 77 6.71 13.89 1.75
C TRP A 77 6.85 13.85 3.26
N ARG A 78 6.14 14.73 3.99
CA ARG A 78 6.18 14.77 5.46
C ARG A 78 5.67 13.49 6.12
N ASP A 79 4.62 12.86 5.63
CA ASP A 79 4.06 11.64 6.21
C ASP A 79 4.95 10.42 5.95
N VAL A 80 5.47 10.29 4.73
CA VAL A 80 6.41 9.22 4.36
C VAL A 80 7.75 9.45 5.06
N GLU A 81 8.23 10.68 5.11
CA GLU A 81 9.44 11.09 5.82
C GLU A 81 9.28 10.85 7.33
N SER A 82 8.14 11.22 7.92
CA SER A 82 7.84 10.94 9.33
C SER A 82 7.76 9.44 9.58
N LYS A 83 7.07 8.66 8.73
CA LYS A 83 7.03 7.20 8.86
C LYS A 83 8.40 6.57 8.70
N PHE A 84 9.20 7.06 7.77
CA PHE A 84 10.56 6.61 7.54
C PHE A 84 11.40 6.85 8.79
N PHE A 85 11.50 8.10 9.25
CA PHE A 85 12.32 8.47 10.40
C PHE A 85 11.80 7.87 11.72
N ASN A 86 10.48 7.79 11.95
CA ASN A 86 9.90 7.16 13.14
C ASN A 86 10.09 5.64 13.16
N SER A 87 10.40 5.02 12.02
CA SER A 87 10.65 3.59 11.92
C SER A 87 12.14 3.23 12.00
N LEU A 88 13.05 4.20 12.07
CA LEU A 88 14.47 3.92 12.28
C LEU A 88 14.70 3.58 13.76
N SER A 89 15.31 2.43 14.02
CA SER A 89 15.75 2.02 15.37
C SER A 89 17.07 2.66 15.80
N GLY A 90 17.61 3.61 15.01
CA GLY A 90 18.81 4.35 15.35
C GLY A 90 19.41 5.16 14.20
N ILE A 91 19.85 6.37 14.59
CA ILE A 91 20.72 7.36 13.93
C ILE A 91 20.18 8.05 12.65
N ALA A 92 20.21 9.38 12.70
CA ALA A 92 20.00 10.35 11.62
C ALA A 92 21.09 10.30 10.51
N GLN A 93 21.48 9.11 10.07
CA GLN A 93 22.50 8.92 9.02
C GLN A 93 21.93 8.98 7.62
N TYR A 94 20.62 9.09 7.46
CA TYR A 94 19.98 9.05 6.16
C TYR A 94 19.16 10.30 5.94
N ARG A 95 19.22 10.84 4.72
CA ARG A 95 18.26 11.83 4.23
C ARG A 95 17.57 11.29 3.00
N LEU A 96 16.30 11.64 2.84
CA LEU A 96 15.58 11.33 1.62
C LEU A 96 16.09 12.24 0.49
N SER A 97 16.40 11.65 -0.65
CA SER A 97 16.86 12.34 -1.86
C SER A 97 15.85 12.29 -2.99
N GLY A 98 14.84 11.42 -2.88
CA GLY A 98 13.75 11.33 -3.84
C GLY A 98 12.62 10.44 -3.35
N LEU A 99 11.43 10.68 -3.88
CA LEU A 99 10.24 9.88 -3.63
C LEU A 99 9.52 9.68 -4.96
N TYR A 100 9.34 8.42 -5.37
CA TYR A 100 8.59 8.04 -6.56
C TYR A 100 7.28 7.40 -6.14
N ILE A 101 6.18 7.88 -6.72
CA ILE A 101 4.83 7.40 -6.42
C ILE A 101 4.48 6.29 -7.41
N ILE A 102 4.10 5.13 -6.89
CA ILE A 102 3.71 3.99 -7.71
C ILE A 102 2.21 4.10 -8.01
N ARG A 103 1.86 4.11 -9.31
CA ARG A 103 0.47 4.23 -9.77
C ARG A 103 0.11 3.05 -10.64
N ASN A 104 -0.52 2.05 -10.03
CA ASN A 104 -0.86 0.83 -10.73
C ASN A 104 -2.29 0.39 -10.39
N ARG A 105 -3.23 0.71 -11.28
CA ARG A 105 -4.67 0.42 -11.09
C ARG A 105 -4.94 -1.07 -10.93
N ARG A 106 -4.17 -1.92 -11.61
CA ARG A 106 -4.30 -3.38 -11.52
C ARG A 106 -3.93 -3.86 -10.12
N LEU A 107 -2.78 -3.45 -9.60
CA LEU A 107 -2.33 -3.84 -8.25
C LEU A 107 -3.28 -3.30 -7.18
N PHE A 108 -3.74 -2.05 -7.32
CA PHE A 108 -4.72 -1.46 -6.41
C PHE A 108 -6.02 -2.28 -6.37
N LYS A 109 -6.56 -2.65 -7.53
CA LYS A 109 -7.77 -3.49 -7.58
C LYS A 109 -7.55 -4.86 -6.94
N GLN A 110 -6.42 -5.52 -7.20
CA GLN A 110 -6.10 -6.82 -6.59
C GLN A 110 -6.05 -6.72 -5.05
N PHE A 111 -5.44 -5.66 -4.53
CA PHE A 111 -5.36 -5.38 -3.10
C PHE A 111 -6.73 -5.15 -2.47
N GLU A 112 -7.60 -4.37 -3.13
CA GLU A 112 -8.96 -4.09 -2.67
C GLU A 112 -9.88 -5.32 -2.71
N ASP A 113 -9.76 -6.12 -3.77
CA ASP A 113 -10.47 -7.39 -3.88
C ASP A 113 -10.02 -8.34 -2.76
N TYR A 114 -8.73 -8.34 -2.39
CA TYR A 114 -8.22 -9.11 -1.24
C TYR A 114 -8.69 -8.56 0.11
N ARG A 115 -8.69 -7.23 0.29
CA ARG A 115 -9.23 -6.55 1.48
C ARG A 115 -10.67 -6.95 1.75
N SER A 116 -11.48 -6.94 0.70
CA SER A 116 -12.89 -7.32 0.77
C SER A 116 -13.10 -8.77 1.21
N LYS A 117 -12.19 -9.68 0.82
CA LYS A 117 -12.23 -11.10 1.24
C LYS A 117 -11.87 -11.31 2.71
N LEU A 118 -10.97 -10.49 3.27
CA LEU A 118 -10.61 -10.57 4.68
C LEU A 118 -11.71 -10.07 5.62
N GLY A 119 -12.57 -9.14 5.15
CA GLY A 119 -13.65 -8.59 5.95
C GLY A 119 -13.11 -7.90 7.21
N GLN A 120 -13.47 -8.41 8.39
CA GLN A 120 -13.05 -7.84 9.68
C GLN A 120 -11.55 -8.02 9.97
N ASP A 121 -10.89 -9.00 9.35
CA ASP A 121 -9.45 -9.26 9.53
C ASP A 121 -8.57 -8.34 8.64
N ALA A 122 -9.19 -7.38 7.94
CA ALA A 122 -8.52 -6.46 7.01
C ALA A 122 -7.76 -5.32 7.69
N GLN A 123 -6.87 -5.63 8.63
CA GLN A 123 -6.00 -4.62 9.25
C GLN A 123 -4.95 -4.13 8.25
N LEU A 124 -4.81 -2.81 8.10
CA LEU A 124 -3.79 -2.21 7.24
C LEU A 124 -2.51 -1.97 8.02
N LEU A 125 -1.36 -2.44 7.51
CA LEU A 125 -0.03 -2.12 8.02
C LEU A 125 0.83 -1.48 6.93
N PHE A 126 1.86 -0.75 7.34
CA PHE A 126 2.88 -0.20 6.45
C PHE A 126 4.21 -0.87 6.72
N VAL A 127 4.88 -1.30 5.66
CA VAL A 127 6.13 -2.06 5.74
C VAL A 127 7.07 -1.69 4.61
N TYR A 128 8.35 -2.00 4.79
CA TYR A 128 9.43 -1.67 3.88
C TYR A 128 10.02 -2.91 3.20
N HIS A 129 10.45 -2.74 1.95
CA HIS A 129 11.16 -3.75 1.18
C HIS A 129 12.46 -3.19 0.61
N GLY A 130 13.59 -3.85 0.92
CA GLY A 130 14.89 -3.54 0.34
C GLY A 130 15.22 -4.48 -0.82
N SER A 131 15.56 -3.93 -1.99
CA SER A 131 15.99 -4.71 -3.16
C SER A 131 16.89 -3.87 -4.08
N SER A 132 17.25 -4.38 -5.26
CA SER A 132 17.92 -3.58 -6.29
C SER A 132 16.93 -2.63 -6.98
N ARG A 133 17.41 -1.54 -7.58
CA ARG A 133 16.55 -0.56 -8.28
C ARG A 133 15.72 -1.20 -9.39
N GLU A 134 16.31 -2.12 -10.15
CA GLU A 134 15.67 -2.83 -11.24
C GLU A 134 14.53 -3.71 -10.73
N CYS A 135 14.75 -4.40 -9.61
CA CYS A 135 13.74 -5.22 -8.96
C CYS A 135 12.59 -4.36 -8.40
N LEU A 136 12.89 -3.25 -7.73
CA LEU A 136 11.87 -2.34 -7.21
C LEU A 136 11.00 -1.74 -8.34
N ARG A 137 11.60 -1.39 -9.47
CA ARG A 137 10.87 -0.94 -10.67
C ARG A 137 9.99 -2.04 -11.24
N SER A 138 10.53 -3.25 -11.37
CA SER A 138 9.76 -4.41 -11.83
C SER A 138 8.56 -4.70 -10.92
N ILE A 139 8.73 -4.59 -9.60
CA ILE A 139 7.64 -4.74 -8.62
C ILE A 139 6.62 -3.60 -8.76
N ALA A 140 7.04 -2.36 -9.00
CA ALA A 140 6.12 -1.24 -9.20
C ALA A 140 5.22 -1.43 -10.45
N GLU A 141 5.76 -2.01 -11.50
CA GLU A 141 5.05 -2.29 -12.76
C GLU A 141 4.18 -3.55 -12.68
N ASN A 142 4.71 -4.61 -12.07
CA ASN A 142 4.15 -5.96 -12.18
C ASN A 142 3.52 -6.48 -10.89
N GLY A 143 3.84 -5.88 -9.75
CA GLY A 143 3.55 -6.40 -8.42
C GLY A 143 4.63 -7.34 -7.92
N PHE A 144 4.51 -7.79 -6.68
CA PHE A 144 5.36 -8.85 -6.16
C PHE A 144 5.00 -10.18 -6.81
N LEU A 145 6.01 -10.97 -7.15
CA LEU A 145 5.80 -12.34 -7.65
C LEU A 145 5.64 -13.30 -6.49
N GLU A 146 4.69 -14.22 -6.59
CA GLU A 146 4.57 -15.29 -5.61
C GLU A 146 5.69 -16.33 -5.80
N PRO A 147 6.18 -16.97 -4.73
CA PRO A 147 7.23 -17.98 -4.84
C PRO A 147 6.91 -19.15 -5.78
N LYS A 148 5.62 -19.46 -5.99
CA LYS A 148 5.19 -20.49 -6.95
C LYS A 148 5.32 -20.02 -8.39
N GLU A 149 4.89 -18.80 -8.69
CA GLU A 149 5.02 -18.18 -10.02
C GLU A 149 6.50 -18.08 -10.41
N LEU A 150 7.35 -17.70 -9.45
CA LEU A 150 8.78 -17.59 -9.66
C LEU A 150 9.44 -18.92 -10.05
N ARG A 151 9.05 -20.02 -9.38
CA ARG A 151 9.55 -21.36 -9.74
C ARG A 151 9.06 -21.80 -11.11
N GLN A 152 7.81 -21.51 -11.46
CA GLN A 152 7.27 -21.83 -12.78
C GLN A 152 8.04 -21.10 -13.88
N MET A 153 8.30 -19.80 -13.70
CA MET A 153 9.10 -18.99 -14.64
C MET A 153 10.52 -19.54 -14.79
N LEU A 154 11.17 -19.95 -13.70
CA LEU A 154 12.52 -20.54 -13.73
C LEU A 154 12.55 -21.94 -14.36
N SER A 155 11.55 -22.78 -14.10
CA SER A 155 11.45 -24.11 -14.70
C SER A 155 11.12 -24.07 -16.19
N ALA A 156 10.56 -22.97 -16.68
CA ALA A 156 10.18 -22.79 -18.08
C ALA A 156 11.35 -22.33 -18.98
N ASN A 157 12.59 -22.25 -18.49
CA ASN A 157 13.75 -21.73 -19.22
C ASN A 157 13.46 -20.39 -19.93
N LEU A 158 12.70 -19.50 -19.29
CA LEU A 158 12.62 -18.11 -19.72
C LEU A 158 13.95 -17.44 -19.32
N GLU A 159 14.99 -17.68 -20.13
CA GLU A 159 16.37 -17.16 -19.98
C GLU A 159 16.47 -15.62 -19.90
N SER A 160 15.36 -14.91 -20.04
CA SER A 160 15.31 -13.46 -20.22
C SER A 160 15.27 -12.64 -18.93
N HIS A 161 15.20 -13.26 -17.74
CA HIS A 161 15.14 -12.49 -16.50
C HIS A 161 16.15 -13.01 -15.49
N ASN A 162 17.09 -12.15 -15.09
CA ASN A 162 18.09 -12.33 -14.02
C ASN A 162 17.44 -12.49 -12.62
N ILE A 163 16.39 -13.31 -12.50
CA ILE A 163 15.64 -13.48 -11.27
C ILE A 163 16.23 -14.66 -10.50
N LYS A 164 16.95 -14.36 -9.42
CA LYS A 164 17.46 -15.38 -8.50
C LYS A 164 16.47 -15.57 -7.35
N ILE A 165 16.04 -16.81 -7.10
CA ILE A 165 15.49 -17.20 -5.80
C ILE A 165 16.64 -17.09 -4.80
N LEU A 166 16.55 -16.15 -3.86
CA LEU A 166 17.66 -15.84 -2.95
C LEU A 166 17.74 -16.83 -1.77
N ASP A 167 16.59 -17.33 -1.29
CA ASP A 167 16.50 -18.34 -0.24
C ASP A 167 15.10 -19.02 -0.26
N SER A 168 15.04 -20.24 0.26
CA SER A 168 13.81 -20.92 0.69
C SER A 168 13.00 -20.12 1.72
N GLY A 169 13.65 -19.23 2.49
CA GLY A 169 13.04 -18.33 3.46
C GLY A 169 12.98 -18.91 4.87
N TYR A 170 13.60 -18.20 5.81
CA TYR A 170 13.80 -18.61 7.21
C TYR A 170 12.49 -18.78 8.01
N PHE A 171 11.54 -17.86 7.84
CA PHE A 171 10.22 -17.87 8.47
C PHE A 171 9.10 -18.37 7.56
N GLY A 172 9.46 -18.96 6.41
CA GLY A 172 8.52 -19.47 5.40
C GLY A 172 8.87 -18.98 4.00
N ARG A 173 8.34 -19.69 2.99
CA ARG A 173 8.51 -19.33 1.58
C ARG A 173 7.49 -18.27 1.15
N GLY A 174 7.71 -17.03 1.55
CA GLY A 174 6.87 -15.91 1.17
C GLY A 174 7.68 -14.68 0.78
N ILE A 175 6.99 -13.56 0.74
CA ILE A 175 7.53 -12.24 0.41
C ILE A 175 7.84 -11.53 1.73
N TYR A 176 9.11 -11.24 1.96
CA TYR A 176 9.60 -10.65 3.19
C TYR A 176 9.51 -9.13 3.14
N GLN A 177 9.05 -8.55 4.25
CA GLN A 177 8.94 -7.11 4.46
C GLN A 177 9.42 -6.79 5.88
N GLY A 178 10.13 -5.68 6.05
CA GLY A 178 10.55 -5.17 7.35
C GLY A 178 9.55 -4.15 7.90
N PHE A 179 9.32 -4.13 9.21
CA PHE A 179 8.53 -3.06 9.83
C PHE A 179 9.30 -1.74 9.95
N ALA A 180 10.63 -1.82 9.97
CA ALA A 180 11.55 -0.71 10.15
C ALA A 180 12.29 -0.39 8.83
N ALA A 181 12.46 0.90 8.52
CA ALA A 181 13.11 1.32 7.28
C ALA A 181 14.60 0.98 7.25
N ASP A 182 15.29 1.05 8.38
CA ASP A 182 16.72 0.70 8.52
C ASP A 182 16.99 -0.76 8.17
N TYR A 183 16.07 -1.66 8.51
CA TYR A 183 16.14 -3.06 8.14
C TYR A 183 16.09 -3.21 6.62
N ALA A 184 15.14 -2.55 5.95
CA ALA A 184 15.08 -2.57 4.48
C ALA A 184 16.29 -1.89 3.83
N ILE A 185 16.80 -0.80 4.42
CA ILE A 185 18.02 -0.11 3.96
C ILE A 185 19.22 -1.05 4.04
N HIS A 186 19.37 -1.79 5.13
CA HIS A 186 20.47 -2.76 5.26
C HIS A 186 20.46 -3.76 4.09
N TYR A 187 19.28 -4.26 3.72
CA TYR A 187 19.16 -5.15 2.56
C TYR A 187 19.47 -4.47 1.22
N ALA A 188 18.97 -3.25 1.02
CA ALA A 188 19.22 -2.48 -0.19
C ALA A 188 20.72 -2.12 -0.34
N GLU A 189 21.33 -1.55 0.69
CA GLU A 189 22.70 -1.01 0.67
C GLU A 189 23.74 -2.14 0.61
N PHE A 190 23.67 -3.11 1.54
CA PHE A 190 24.74 -4.11 1.72
C PHE A 190 24.60 -5.33 0.80
N TYR A 191 23.38 -5.81 0.53
CA TYR A 191 23.18 -7.01 -0.28
C TYR A 191 22.82 -6.72 -1.73
N LYS A 192 22.38 -5.51 -2.05
CA LYS A 192 21.86 -5.14 -3.39
C LYS A 192 22.52 -3.92 -4.01
N HIS A 193 23.40 -3.23 -3.29
CA HIS A 193 24.08 -2.01 -3.75
C HIS A 193 23.10 -0.96 -4.29
N SER A 194 21.98 -0.78 -3.59
CA SER A 194 20.91 0.15 -3.93
C SER A 194 20.76 1.22 -2.85
N ASP A 195 20.38 2.42 -3.30
CA ASP A 195 19.99 3.57 -2.50
C ASP A 195 18.46 3.79 -2.53
N GLU A 196 17.70 2.75 -2.89
CA GLU A 196 16.24 2.77 -2.96
C GLU A 196 15.65 1.66 -2.09
N ILE A 197 14.58 1.99 -1.37
CA ILE A 197 13.68 1.02 -0.71
C ILE A 197 12.25 1.28 -1.17
N MET A 198 11.37 0.31 -0.96
CA MET A 198 9.94 0.45 -1.24
C MET A 198 9.14 0.49 0.05
N LEU A 199 8.20 1.43 0.14
CA LEU A 199 7.16 1.47 1.17
C LEU A 199 5.86 0.92 0.59
N SER A 200 5.29 -0.08 1.27
CA SER A 200 4.08 -0.77 0.85
C SER A 200 3.01 -0.73 1.95
N ALA A 201 1.76 -0.67 1.53
CA ALA A 201 0.62 -1.03 2.36
C ALA A 201 0.40 -2.55 2.29
N VAL A 202 0.12 -3.18 3.42
CA VAL A 202 -0.11 -4.63 3.49
C VAL A 202 -1.33 -5.01 4.31
N LEU A 203 -1.95 -6.11 3.92
CA LEU A 203 -3.08 -6.76 4.58
C LEU A 203 -2.63 -8.13 5.09
N PRO A 204 -2.09 -8.20 6.32
CA PRO A 204 -1.51 -9.43 6.85
C PRO A 204 -2.56 -10.47 7.22
N GLY A 205 -3.84 -10.08 7.35
CA GLY A 205 -4.90 -10.93 7.87
C GLY A 205 -4.54 -11.46 9.27
N ARG A 206 -4.89 -12.72 9.54
CA ARG A 206 -4.45 -13.38 10.77
C ARG A 206 -2.98 -13.76 10.68
N SER A 207 -2.17 -13.20 11.57
CA SER A 207 -0.72 -13.41 11.57
C SER A 207 -0.31 -14.52 12.55
N TYR A 208 0.55 -15.44 12.11
CA TYR A 208 1.19 -16.43 12.98
C TYR A 208 2.55 -15.89 13.43
N VAL A 209 2.74 -15.69 14.73
CA VAL A 209 4.06 -15.32 15.28
C VAL A 209 4.92 -16.57 15.36
N VAL A 210 6.02 -16.59 14.61
CA VAL A 210 6.98 -17.71 14.64
C VAL A 210 7.67 -17.74 15.99
N LYS A 211 7.80 -18.92 16.58
CA LYS A 211 8.50 -19.09 17.85
C LYS A 211 10.01 -18.96 17.64
N LYS A 212 10.71 -18.47 18.67
CA LYS A 212 12.18 -18.57 18.75
C LYS A 212 12.57 -20.05 18.62
N ASP A 213 13.56 -20.35 17.78
CA ASP A 213 14.00 -21.71 17.41
C ASP A 213 12.94 -22.58 16.70
N GLY A 214 11.88 -21.94 16.17
CA GLY A 214 10.77 -22.56 15.47
C GLY A 214 10.77 -22.28 13.98
N GLU A 215 11.96 -22.13 13.38
CA GLU A 215 12.13 -21.76 11.98
C GLU A 215 11.27 -22.59 11.05
N LYS A 216 10.69 -21.91 10.06
CA LYS A 216 9.74 -22.48 9.11
C LYS A 216 10.39 -22.61 7.74
N PHE A 217 11.70 -22.92 7.68
CA PHE A 217 12.52 -23.03 6.47
C PHE A 217 11.72 -23.55 5.26
N GLY A 218 11.39 -22.66 4.32
CA GLY A 218 10.68 -23.02 3.09
C GLY A 218 9.24 -23.53 3.21
N ARG A 219 8.62 -23.44 4.40
CA ARG A 219 7.23 -23.88 4.64
C ARG A 219 6.21 -22.87 4.12
N GLN A 220 5.02 -23.39 3.82
CA GLN A 220 3.85 -22.57 3.47
C GLN A 220 3.35 -21.79 4.69
N CYS A 221 2.36 -20.91 4.46
CA CYS A 221 1.63 -20.27 5.54
C CYS A 221 1.01 -21.32 6.47
N GLU A 222 1.07 -21.07 7.77
CA GLU A 222 0.49 -21.92 8.80
C GLU A 222 -1.03 -22.04 8.59
N PRO A 223 -1.62 -23.24 8.71
CA PRO A 223 -3.06 -23.42 8.54
C PRO A 223 -3.87 -22.49 9.46
N GLY A 224 -4.86 -21.80 8.88
CA GLY A 224 -5.69 -20.83 9.60
C GLY A 224 -5.10 -19.43 9.72
N PHE A 225 -3.91 -19.19 9.14
CA PHE A 225 -3.26 -17.88 9.09
C PHE A 225 -3.08 -17.40 7.64
N ASN A 226 -2.76 -16.12 7.49
CA ASN A 226 -2.55 -15.45 6.20
C ASN A 226 -1.13 -14.88 6.04
N SER A 227 -0.38 -14.77 7.14
CA SER A 227 0.98 -14.23 7.17
C SER A 227 1.75 -14.79 8.37
N HIS A 228 3.07 -14.68 8.33
CA HIS A 228 3.93 -14.97 9.48
C HIS A 228 4.64 -13.71 9.96
N ILE A 229 4.83 -13.58 11.27
CA ILE A 229 5.67 -12.54 11.88
C ILE A 229 6.90 -13.22 12.48
N SER A 230 8.08 -12.67 12.21
CA SER A 230 9.35 -13.13 12.80
C SER A 230 9.30 -13.10 14.35
N PRO A 231 10.07 -13.94 15.06
CA PRO A 231 10.01 -14.05 16.52
C PRO A 231 10.26 -12.72 17.26
N GLU A 232 11.09 -11.85 16.69
CA GLU A 232 11.43 -10.53 17.25
C GLU A 232 10.61 -9.39 16.62
N VAL A 233 9.58 -9.71 15.82
CA VAL A 233 8.68 -8.73 15.19
C VAL A 233 9.41 -7.71 14.30
N LYS A 234 10.55 -8.13 13.71
CA LYS A 234 11.33 -7.30 12.78
C LYS A 234 10.78 -7.36 11.36
N GLU A 235 10.31 -8.54 10.97
CA GLU A 235 9.83 -8.86 9.64
C GLU A 235 8.45 -9.53 9.66
N ILE A 236 7.74 -9.35 8.55
CA ILE A 236 6.53 -10.08 8.19
C ILE A 236 6.72 -10.80 6.85
N VAL A 237 6.18 -12.01 6.76
CA VAL A 237 6.18 -12.85 5.56
C VAL A 237 4.75 -12.97 5.05
N LEU A 238 4.53 -12.50 3.82
CA LEU A 238 3.25 -12.54 3.13
C LEU A 238 3.29 -13.61 2.04
N PHE A 239 2.17 -14.28 1.79
CA PHE A 239 2.15 -15.47 0.94
C PHE A 239 1.40 -15.28 -0.37
N GLN A 240 0.70 -14.15 -0.53
CA GLN A 240 0.01 -13.77 -1.74
C GLN A 240 0.40 -12.36 -2.14
N SER A 241 0.65 -12.14 -3.43
CA SER A 241 1.01 -10.83 -3.96
C SER A 241 -0.08 -9.78 -3.72
N ALA A 242 -1.35 -10.20 -3.78
CA ALA A 242 -2.52 -9.36 -3.51
C ALA A 242 -2.60 -8.83 -2.06
N GLN A 243 -1.80 -9.38 -1.12
CA GLN A 243 -1.67 -8.83 0.23
C GLN A 243 -0.89 -7.52 0.26
N ILE A 244 -0.20 -7.15 -0.83
CA ILE A 244 0.78 -6.07 -0.86
C ILE A 244 0.41 -5.06 -1.93
N LEU A 245 0.33 -3.80 -1.54
CA LEU A 245 0.23 -2.67 -2.45
C LEU A 245 1.53 -1.85 -2.36
N PRO A 246 2.41 -1.95 -3.37
CA PRO A 246 3.53 -1.01 -3.54
C PRO A 246 3.00 0.42 -3.66
N MET A 247 3.46 1.33 -2.80
CA MET A 247 3.00 2.73 -2.81
C MET A 247 4.09 3.69 -3.25
N PHE A 248 5.29 3.52 -2.71
CA PHE A 248 6.39 4.45 -2.96
C PHE A 248 7.71 3.72 -3.15
N ILE A 249 8.57 4.27 -4.01
CA ILE A 249 10.01 4.01 -3.98
C ILE A 249 10.66 5.24 -3.34
N ILE A 250 11.35 5.02 -2.23
CA ILE A 250 12.05 6.03 -1.45
C ILE A 250 13.53 5.94 -1.81
N ARG A 251 14.09 7.01 -2.36
CA ARG A 251 15.54 7.14 -2.54
C ARG A 251 16.14 7.85 -1.33
N PHE A 252 17.18 7.25 -0.77
CA PHE A 252 17.89 7.77 0.39
C PHE A 252 19.36 8.01 0.06
N VAL A 253 20.03 8.83 0.85
CA VAL A 253 21.49 8.93 0.83
C VAL A 253 22.02 8.95 2.24
N ARG A 254 23.17 8.30 2.45
CA ARG A 254 23.89 8.36 3.71
C ARG A 254 24.49 9.76 3.89
N VAL A 255 24.28 10.37 5.04
CA VAL A 255 24.83 11.66 5.45
C VAL A 255 26.20 11.40 6.08
N PRO A 256 27.31 11.89 5.49
CA PRO A 256 28.63 11.73 6.08
C PRO A 256 28.71 12.37 7.47
N ASN A 257 29.39 11.72 8.42
CA ASN A 257 29.64 12.22 9.78
C ASN A 257 28.41 12.44 10.67
N ALA A 258 27.30 11.74 10.42
CA ALA A 258 26.15 11.77 11.34
C ALA A 258 26.57 11.29 12.75
N GLN A 259 26.23 12.06 13.78
CA GLN A 259 26.54 11.68 15.17
C GLN A 259 25.87 10.34 15.50
N ILE A 260 26.69 9.34 15.80
CA ILE A 260 26.23 8.06 16.33
C ILE A 260 25.72 8.33 17.75
N VAL A 261 24.41 8.42 17.91
CA VAL A 261 23.81 8.33 19.24
C VAL A 261 23.69 6.84 19.53
N GLU A 262 24.64 6.31 20.31
CA GLU A 262 24.54 4.94 20.81
C GLU A 262 23.30 4.86 21.71
N GLU A 263 22.32 4.05 21.33
CA GLU A 263 21.33 3.57 22.29
C GLU A 263 22.06 2.66 23.28
N LYS A 264 22.16 3.10 24.54
CA LYS A 264 22.61 2.22 25.61
C LYS A 264 21.60 1.06 25.75
N PRO A 265 22.09 -0.18 25.90
CA PRO A 265 21.26 -1.38 26.02
C PRO A 265 20.32 -1.33 27.23
#